data_AF-A0A821BHF7-F1
#
_entry.id   AF-A0A821BHF7-F1
#
_cell.length_a   1.000
_cell.length_b   1.000
_cell.length_c   1.000
_cell.angle_alpha   90.00
_cell.angle_beta   90.00
_cell.angle_gamma   90.00
#
_symmetry.space_group_name_H-M   'P 1'
#
loop_
_entity.id
_entity.type
_entity.pdbx_description
1 polymer ?
#
loop_
_entity_poly.entity_id
_entity_poly.type
_entity_poly.pdbx_seq_one_letter_code
_entity_poly.pdbx_strand_id
1 'polypeptide(L)'
;MKMLRIGYCNSSRHFLYVLLTTIMTYKMTSKCSETFLLNYFILSTLTEKLINFKEKLNFIFVYCAPWQISWGSAFHAIAQPFCIPHSAILVVQCLISALLNSPLMPLLGSAAFISSYPRPIKFWEKNYNTKRIDNTNVQLQAQINEFHCGLDDNNLNAIFYEHLTRVLQTSLCGEIQLGRLGKVNTGDFFILTSDSLNCMIHLIEIGNGFITFQLRGLEFKGTYCQQREVEAITEDIDKNRGLCCCEAGRFPHMLSLNAAFTQRWLAWEVICLKFVVDGYSIKENKFNETVVGYDLRKRLISLMIKLFFMLLPSTTNFKQITSQASHRCVNAAL
;
A
#
# COMPACT_ATOMS: atom_id res chain seq x y z
N MET A 1 25.28 13.88 2.20
CA MET A 1 24.58 12.80 1.46
C MET A 1 23.10 13.08 1.19
N LYS A 2 22.25 13.34 2.21
CA LYS A 2 20.81 13.60 1.97
C LYS A 2 20.54 14.77 1.00
N MET A 3 21.25 15.89 1.11
CA MET A 3 21.09 17.04 0.20
C MET A 3 21.50 16.72 -1.25
N LEU A 4 22.57 15.95 -1.44
CA LEU A 4 22.99 15.47 -2.77
C LEU A 4 21.93 14.55 -3.40
N ARG A 5 21.40 13.60 -2.64
CA ARG A 5 20.32 12.72 -3.12
C ARG A 5 19.07 13.51 -3.52
N ILE A 6 18.72 14.53 -2.73
CA ILE A 6 17.55 15.38 -3.00
C ILE A 6 17.72 16.18 -4.30
N GLY A 7 18.90 16.76 -4.56
CA GLY A 7 19.11 17.56 -5.77
C GLY A 7 19.27 16.77 -7.08
N TYR A 8 19.79 15.53 -7.01
CA TYR A 8 20.21 14.78 -8.20
C TYR A 8 19.38 13.54 -8.55
N CYS A 9 18.47 13.07 -7.69
CA CYS A 9 17.74 11.83 -7.96
C CYS A 9 16.35 12.01 -8.59
N ASN A 10 15.83 13.24 -8.71
CA ASN A 10 14.50 13.46 -9.27
C ASN A 10 14.54 13.81 -10.77
N SER A 11 14.38 12.79 -11.61
CA SER A 11 14.40 12.94 -13.07
C SER A 11 13.34 13.90 -13.60
N SER A 12 12.17 13.96 -12.96
CA SER A 12 11.04 14.75 -13.46
C SER A 12 11.27 16.26 -13.30
N ARG A 13 12.11 16.67 -12.36
CA ARG A 13 12.33 18.09 -12.00
C ARG A 13 13.68 18.63 -12.47
N HIS A 14 14.56 17.80 -13.06
CA HIS A 14 15.86 18.24 -13.57
C HIS A 14 15.78 19.37 -14.58
N PHE A 15 14.80 19.37 -15.47
CA PHE A 15 14.62 20.45 -16.45
C PHE A 15 14.46 21.82 -15.76
N LEU A 16 13.74 21.85 -14.64
CA LEU A 16 13.49 23.07 -13.87
C LEU A 16 14.77 23.53 -13.17
N TYR A 17 15.58 22.60 -12.65
CA TYR A 17 16.88 22.93 -12.07
C TYR A 17 17.82 23.54 -13.10
N VAL A 18 17.96 22.92 -14.28
CA VAL A 18 18.80 23.43 -15.37
C VAL A 18 18.31 24.79 -15.87
N LEU A 19 17.00 24.99 -16.01
CA LEU A 19 16.44 26.28 -16.42
C LEU A 19 16.75 27.38 -15.41
N LEU A 20 16.52 27.11 -14.12
CA LEU A 20 16.73 28.11 -13.08
C LEU A 20 18.22 28.44 -12.92
N THR A 21 19.11 27.45 -13.12
CA THR A 21 20.56 27.66 -13.02
C THR A 21 21.08 28.46 -14.18
N THR A 22 20.64 28.17 -15.41
CA THR A 22 21.03 28.92 -16.61
C THR A 22 20.58 30.38 -16.53
N ILE A 23 19.36 30.65 -16.04
CA ILE A 23 18.89 32.02 -15.80
C ILE A 23 19.78 32.74 -14.77
N MET A 24 20.11 32.08 -13.66
CA MET A 24 20.96 32.67 -12.62
C MET A 24 22.38 32.92 -13.12
N THR A 25 22.97 31.98 -13.86
CA THR A 25 24.33 32.15 -14.42
C THR A 25 24.35 33.23 -15.48
N TYR A 26 23.34 33.33 -16.36
CA TYR A 26 23.23 34.40 -17.34
C TYR A 26 23.16 35.78 -16.67
N LYS A 27 22.36 35.92 -15.61
CA LYS A 27 22.15 37.21 -14.91
C LYS A 27 23.30 37.60 -13.98
N MET A 28 24.03 36.64 -13.41
CA MET A 28 25.15 36.88 -12.47
C MET A 28 26.52 37.02 -13.14
N THR A 29 26.59 36.95 -14.47
CA THR A 29 27.83 37.08 -15.26
C THR A 29 28.63 38.36 -15.02
N SER A 30 28.06 39.41 -14.41
CA SER A 30 28.76 40.70 -14.27
C SER A 30 29.48 40.97 -12.95
N LYS A 31 29.26 40.21 -11.86
CA LYS A 31 29.87 40.57 -10.55
C LYS A 31 30.42 39.43 -9.67
N CYS A 32 29.90 38.21 -9.72
CA CYS A 32 30.41 37.06 -8.94
C CYS A 32 30.13 35.75 -9.68
N SER A 33 31.01 35.31 -10.59
CA SER A 33 30.83 34.06 -11.32
C SER A 33 31.32 32.86 -10.49
N GLU A 34 30.48 32.37 -9.59
CA GLU A 34 30.64 31.00 -9.08
C GLU A 34 30.48 29.97 -10.21
N THR A 35 31.07 28.79 -10.03
CA THR A 35 30.99 27.72 -11.04
C THR A 35 29.54 27.24 -11.24
N PHE A 36 29.18 26.91 -12.49
CA PHE A 36 27.84 26.40 -12.83
C PHE A 36 27.41 25.21 -11.96
N LEU A 37 28.34 24.33 -11.62
CA LEU A 37 28.09 23.16 -10.77
C LEU A 37 27.66 23.53 -9.35
N LEU A 38 28.28 24.54 -8.75
CA LEU A 38 27.91 25.01 -7.41
C LEU A 38 26.52 25.65 -7.42
N ASN A 39 26.27 26.51 -8.41
CA ASN A 39 24.95 27.12 -8.61
C ASN A 39 23.87 26.06 -8.84
N TYR A 40 24.18 25.01 -9.60
CA TYR A 40 23.28 23.88 -9.80
C TYR A 40 22.96 23.15 -8.51
N PHE A 41 23.96 22.85 -7.68
CA PHE A 41 23.74 22.17 -6.42
C PHE A 41 22.91 22.99 -5.42
N ILE A 42 23.23 24.28 -5.26
CA ILE A 42 22.50 25.17 -4.34
C ILE A 42 21.05 25.31 -4.79
N LEU A 43 20.84 25.54 -6.07
CA LEU A 43 19.53 25.85 -6.61
C LEU A 43 18.63 24.63 -6.66
N SER A 44 19.12 23.47 -7.08
CA SER A 44 18.37 22.21 -6.99
C SER A 44 17.96 21.90 -5.55
N THR A 45 18.87 22.09 -4.59
CA THR A 45 18.56 21.89 -3.17
C THR A 45 17.51 22.89 -2.68
N LEU A 46 17.64 24.17 -3.00
CA LEU A 46 16.69 25.21 -2.61
C LEU A 46 15.31 24.95 -3.20
N THR A 47 15.24 24.60 -4.48
CA THR A 47 13.97 24.32 -5.15
C THR A 47 13.27 23.11 -4.54
N GLU A 48 13.96 22.01 -4.26
CA GLU A 48 13.35 20.85 -3.59
C GLU A 48 12.84 21.19 -2.19
N LYS A 49 13.54 22.07 -1.46
CA LYS A 49 13.08 22.57 -0.15
C LYS A 49 11.82 23.42 -0.26
N LEU A 50 11.74 24.29 -1.26
CA LEU A 50 10.56 25.12 -1.52
C LEU A 50 9.36 24.26 -1.96
N ILE A 51 9.59 23.22 -2.75
CA ILE A 51 8.52 22.29 -3.15
C ILE A 51 8.02 21.51 -1.95
N ASN A 52 8.90 20.95 -1.12
CA ASN A 52 8.52 20.25 0.11
C ASN A 52 7.74 21.18 1.06
N PHE A 53 8.18 22.44 1.20
CA PHE A 53 7.45 23.45 1.96
C PHE A 53 6.04 23.71 1.40
N LYS A 54 5.90 23.86 0.08
CA LYS A 54 4.60 24.01 -0.59
C LYS A 54 3.70 22.79 -0.38
N GLU A 55 4.22 21.58 -0.50
CA GLU A 55 3.47 20.33 -0.29
C GLU A 55 2.97 20.22 1.15
N LYS A 56 3.80 20.58 2.13
CA LYS A 56 3.39 20.64 3.55
C LYS A 56 2.33 21.69 3.83
N LEU A 57 2.44 22.88 3.22
CA LEU A 57 1.40 23.89 3.34
C LEU A 57 0.09 23.40 2.72
N ASN A 58 0.14 22.81 1.52
CA ASN A 58 -1.06 22.22 0.89
C ASN A 58 -1.69 21.16 1.80
N PHE A 59 -0.89 20.29 2.43
CA PHE A 59 -1.38 19.31 3.39
C PHE A 59 -2.09 19.99 4.58
N ILE A 60 -1.50 21.02 5.18
CA ILE A 60 -2.13 21.79 6.27
C ILE A 60 -3.45 22.41 5.79
N PHE A 61 -3.48 23.01 4.60
CA PHE A 61 -4.69 23.62 4.06
C PHE A 61 -5.79 22.59 3.84
N VAL A 62 -5.47 21.46 3.19
CA VAL A 62 -6.43 20.37 2.95
C VAL A 62 -6.96 19.80 4.26
N TYR A 63 -6.08 19.58 5.24
CA TYR A 63 -6.43 19.06 6.56
C TYR A 63 -7.30 20.03 7.37
N CYS A 64 -6.98 21.33 7.34
CA CYS A 64 -7.69 22.37 8.07
C CYS A 64 -8.94 22.89 7.34
N ALA A 65 -9.58 22.06 6.53
CA ALA A 65 -10.69 22.49 5.71
C ALA A 65 -12.03 22.26 6.36
N PRO A 66 -12.91 23.27 6.41
CA PRO A 66 -14.18 23.13 7.10
C PRO A 66 -15.15 22.17 6.38
N TRP A 67 -15.02 21.97 5.06
CA TRP A 67 -15.89 21.07 4.29
C TRP A 67 -15.39 19.63 4.20
N GLN A 68 -14.14 19.33 4.55
CA GLN A 68 -13.69 17.95 4.71
C GLN A 68 -14.06 17.47 6.09
N ILE A 69 -15.30 17.02 6.22
CA ILE A 69 -15.89 16.68 7.51
C ILE A 69 -15.44 15.26 7.91
N SER A 70 -14.23 15.14 8.45
CA SER A 70 -13.78 13.94 9.19
C SER A 70 -13.67 14.20 10.70
N TRP A 71 -14.35 15.25 11.20
CA TRP A 71 -14.37 15.64 12.61
C TRP A 71 -15.19 14.61 13.38
N GLY A 72 -14.53 13.57 13.89
CA GLY A 72 -15.15 12.59 14.79
C GLY A 72 -15.57 13.16 16.15
N SER A 73 -15.39 14.47 16.39
CA SER A 73 -15.66 15.13 17.66
C SER A 73 -15.89 16.64 17.51
N ALA A 74 -16.85 17.17 18.27
CA ALA A 74 -17.18 18.61 18.36
C ALA A 74 -16.02 19.48 18.88
N PHE A 75 -15.05 18.89 19.60
CA PHE A 75 -13.86 19.58 20.08
C PHE A 75 -13.06 20.19 18.93
N HIS A 76 -12.92 19.44 17.85
CA HIS A 76 -12.09 19.87 16.74
C HIS A 76 -12.73 21.10 16.04
N ALA A 77 -14.06 21.16 15.92
CA ALA A 77 -14.77 22.27 15.28
C ALA A 77 -14.54 23.61 16.01
N ILE A 78 -14.31 23.54 17.33
CA ILE A 78 -14.01 24.70 18.17
C ILE A 78 -12.50 25.01 18.15
N ALA A 79 -11.64 24.00 18.22
CA ALA A 79 -10.19 24.17 18.31
C ALA A 79 -9.56 24.82 17.05
N GLN A 80 -10.13 24.57 15.88
CA GLN A 80 -9.58 25.02 14.60
C GLN A 80 -9.62 26.56 14.41
N PRO A 81 -10.73 27.28 14.71
CA PRO A 81 -10.73 28.74 14.79
C PRO A 81 -9.66 29.32 15.72
N PHE A 82 -9.41 28.67 16.87
CA PHE A 82 -8.38 29.10 17.81
C PHE A 82 -6.95 28.88 17.30
N CYS A 83 -6.75 28.04 16.28
CA CYS A 83 -5.45 27.87 15.65
C CYS A 83 -5.14 28.93 14.57
N ILE A 84 -6.13 29.70 14.10
CA ILE A 84 -5.94 30.76 13.08
C ILE A 84 -4.95 31.85 13.52
N PRO A 85 -5.01 32.38 14.76
CA PRO A 85 -4.01 33.34 15.26
C PRO A 85 -2.59 32.77 15.30
N HIS A 86 -2.46 31.45 15.44
CA HIS A 86 -1.17 30.75 15.46
C HIS A 86 -0.69 30.33 14.07
N SER A 87 -1.36 30.76 12.99
CA SER A 87 -0.98 30.47 11.60
C SER A 87 0.46 30.87 11.26
N ALA A 88 0.95 31.99 11.77
CA ALA A 88 2.34 32.42 11.59
C ALA A 88 3.35 31.40 12.18
N ILE A 89 3.05 30.88 13.36
CA ILE A 89 3.87 29.86 14.03
C ILE A 89 3.83 28.55 13.23
N LEU A 90 2.65 28.16 12.72
CA LEU A 90 2.52 26.97 11.87
C LEU A 90 3.34 27.08 10.58
N VAL A 91 3.38 28.26 9.94
CA VAL A 91 4.19 28.51 8.76
C VAL A 91 5.68 28.43 9.09
N VAL A 92 6.13 29.05 10.18
CA VAL A 92 7.54 28.97 10.63
C VAL A 92 7.93 27.52 10.94
N GLN A 93 7.04 26.78 11.60
CA GLN A 93 7.31 25.39 11.92
C GLN A 93 7.31 24.50 10.66
N CYS A 94 6.44 24.79 9.69
CA CYS A 94 6.44 24.15 8.38
C CYS A 94 7.77 24.41 7.65
N LEU A 95 8.29 25.64 7.71
CA LEU A 95 9.58 26.02 7.14
C LEU A 95 10.73 25.23 7.79
N ILE A 96 10.80 25.23 9.14
CA ILE A 96 11.80 24.47 9.90
C ILE A 96 11.71 22.98 9.55
N SER A 97 10.49 22.45 9.46
CA SER A 97 10.25 21.06 9.10
C SER A 97 10.71 20.74 7.68
N ALA A 98 10.48 21.63 6.70
CA ALA A 98 10.97 21.47 5.33
C ALA A 98 12.51 21.52 5.27
N LEU A 99 13.13 22.43 6.03
CA LEU A 99 14.60 22.51 6.14
C LEU A 99 15.19 21.22 6.73
N LEU A 100 14.59 20.66 7.78
CA LEU A 100 15.05 19.42 8.41
C LEU A 100 14.61 18.14 7.68
N ASN A 101 13.73 18.23 6.68
CA ASN A 101 13.02 17.08 6.09
C ASN A 101 12.32 16.22 7.15
N SER A 102 11.79 16.84 8.21
CA SER A 102 10.98 16.13 9.19
C SER A 102 9.51 16.04 8.74
N PRO A 103 8.77 15.00 9.14
CA PRO A 103 7.31 14.99 8.98
C PRO A 103 6.63 15.96 9.96
N LEU A 104 5.48 16.50 9.54
CA LEU A 104 4.55 17.20 10.42
C LEU A 104 3.57 16.19 11.03
N MET A 105 3.31 16.32 12.33
CA MET A 105 2.37 15.47 13.04
C MET A 105 1.26 16.34 13.63
N PRO A 106 -0.03 16.05 13.34
CA PRO A 106 -1.13 16.73 14.01
C PRO A 106 -1.16 16.34 15.48
N LEU A 107 -1.20 17.32 16.36
CA LEU A 107 -1.27 17.10 17.80
C LEU A 107 -2.68 16.64 18.17
N LEU A 108 -2.84 15.42 18.68
CA LEU A 108 -4.14 14.83 19.05
C LEU A 108 -5.18 14.89 17.92
N GLY A 109 -4.75 14.86 16.65
CA GLY A 109 -5.67 15.01 15.50
C GLY A 109 -6.26 16.43 15.34
N SER A 110 -5.74 17.44 16.04
CA SER A 110 -6.18 18.83 15.94
C SER A 110 -5.50 19.61 14.80
N ALA A 111 -5.92 20.86 14.61
CA ALA A 111 -5.35 21.80 13.64
C ALA A 111 -3.97 22.38 14.06
N ALA A 112 -3.44 21.97 15.22
CA ALA A 112 -2.09 22.29 15.64
C ALA A 112 -1.12 21.19 15.18
N PHE A 113 -0.07 21.56 14.48
CA PHE A 113 0.96 20.63 14.03
C PHE A 113 2.22 20.77 14.88
N ILE A 114 2.98 19.69 15.05
CA ILE A 114 4.35 19.70 15.60
C ILE A 114 5.30 19.05 14.59
N SER A 115 6.50 19.60 14.44
CA SER A 115 7.56 18.96 13.66
C SER A 115 8.14 17.78 14.42
N SER A 116 8.04 16.58 13.85
CA SER A 116 8.67 15.38 14.41
C SER A 116 10.18 15.33 14.11
N TYR A 117 10.84 14.26 14.53
CA TYR A 117 12.26 14.06 14.24
C TYR A 117 12.49 13.73 12.74
N PRO A 118 13.64 14.13 12.17
CA PRO A 118 13.96 13.81 10.78
C PRO A 118 14.17 12.30 10.61
N ARG A 119 13.28 11.64 9.87
CA ARG A 119 13.32 10.20 9.60
C ARG A 119 13.61 9.92 8.11
N PRO A 120 14.18 8.75 7.76
CA PRO A 120 14.29 8.36 6.35
C PRO A 120 12.91 8.11 5.74
N ILE A 121 12.86 8.06 4.41
CA ILE A 121 11.62 7.80 3.66
C ILE A 121 11.06 6.43 4.06
N LYS A 122 11.92 5.40 4.12
CA LYS A 122 11.55 4.05 4.58
C LYS A 122 10.97 4.06 5.99
N PHE A 123 9.81 3.43 6.18
CA PHE A 123 9.26 3.17 7.50
C PHE A 123 9.98 2.01 8.17
N TRP A 124 10.35 2.20 9.43
CA TRP A 124 10.89 1.17 10.31
C TRP A 124 9.73 0.56 11.08
N GLU A 125 8.87 -0.18 10.39
CA GLU A 125 7.86 -0.96 11.07
C GLU A 125 8.48 -2.21 11.68
N LYS A 126 7.96 -2.61 12.84
CA LYS A 126 8.19 -3.95 13.35
C LYS A 126 7.66 -4.89 12.27
N ASN A 127 8.52 -5.76 11.75
CA ASN A 127 8.12 -6.76 10.77
C ASN A 127 7.07 -7.67 11.41
N TYR A 128 5.79 -7.35 11.25
CA TYR A 128 4.70 -8.30 11.39
C TYR A 128 4.80 -9.22 10.18
N ASN A 129 5.83 -10.07 10.18
CA ASN A 129 5.98 -11.10 9.16
C ASN A 129 4.85 -12.09 9.40
N THR A 130 3.70 -11.84 8.77
CA THR A 130 2.72 -12.89 8.54
C THR A 130 3.40 -13.87 7.60
N LYS A 131 4.00 -14.91 8.19
CA LYS A 131 4.61 -15.99 7.42
C LYS A 131 3.46 -16.86 6.94
N ARG A 132 3.49 -17.19 5.66
CA ARG A 132 2.65 -18.25 5.11
C ARG A 132 2.88 -19.55 5.88
N ILE A 133 1.80 -20.06 6.46
CA ILE A 133 1.72 -21.31 7.19
C ILE A 133 1.13 -22.34 6.26
N ASP A 134 1.96 -23.25 5.78
CA ASP A 134 1.57 -24.29 4.83
C ASP A 134 2.14 -25.64 5.25
N ASN A 135 1.66 -26.67 4.58
CA ASN A 135 2.12 -28.04 4.79
C ASN A 135 3.62 -28.23 4.55
N THR A 136 4.26 -27.32 3.82
CA THR A 136 5.71 -27.30 3.55
C THR A 136 6.52 -26.66 4.67
N ASN A 137 5.91 -25.77 5.46
CA ASN A 137 6.61 -24.88 6.39
C ASN A 137 6.31 -25.18 7.87
N VAL A 138 5.27 -25.97 8.15
CA VAL A 138 4.83 -26.29 9.50
C VAL A 138 4.84 -27.80 9.72
N GLN A 139 5.24 -28.23 10.93
CA GLN A 139 5.23 -29.64 11.31
C GLN A 139 3.79 -30.19 11.32
N LEU A 140 3.61 -31.45 10.93
CA LEU A 140 2.30 -32.11 10.87
C LEU A 140 1.50 -32.02 12.19
N GLN A 141 2.18 -32.10 13.33
CA GLN A 141 1.54 -32.00 14.64
C GLN A 141 0.93 -30.61 14.88
N ALA A 142 1.62 -29.55 14.47
CA ALA A 142 1.11 -28.19 14.56
C ALA A 142 -0.07 -27.99 13.60
N GLN A 143 -0.03 -28.57 12.39
CA GLN A 143 -1.16 -28.53 11.45
C GLN A 143 -2.44 -29.16 12.03
N ILE A 144 -2.31 -30.25 12.80
CA ILE A 144 -3.47 -30.94 13.41
C ILE A 144 -4.01 -30.15 14.61
N ASN A 145 -3.12 -29.57 15.43
CA ASN A 145 -3.51 -28.84 16.63
C ASN A 145 -4.07 -27.44 16.34
N GLU A 146 -3.63 -26.80 15.26
CA GLU A 146 -4.00 -25.42 14.88
C GLU A 146 -5.22 -25.32 13.96
N PHE A 147 -5.85 -26.45 13.58
CA PHE A 147 -7.01 -26.49 12.68
C PHE A 147 -8.31 -25.89 13.26
N HIS A 148 -8.24 -25.25 14.43
CA HIS A 148 -9.40 -24.72 15.14
C HIS A 148 -9.23 -23.23 15.47
N CYS A 149 -9.94 -22.42 14.69
CA CYS A 149 -10.39 -21.04 14.96
C CYS A 149 -9.36 -19.90 14.77
N GLY A 150 -9.43 -19.23 13.62
CA GLY A 150 -8.96 -17.84 13.43
C GLY A 150 -7.59 -17.65 12.77
N LEU A 151 -6.86 -18.73 12.47
CA LEU A 151 -5.55 -18.67 11.80
C LEU A 151 -5.64 -18.62 10.27
N ASP A 152 -6.74 -19.13 9.69
CA ASP A 152 -6.91 -19.23 8.23
C ASP A 152 -6.95 -17.85 7.55
N ASP A 153 -7.65 -16.86 8.12
CA ASP A 153 -7.75 -15.52 7.52
C ASP A 153 -6.40 -14.79 7.50
N ASN A 154 -5.61 -14.92 8.57
CA ASN A 154 -4.26 -14.36 8.66
C ASN A 154 -3.29 -15.05 7.69
N ASN A 155 -3.44 -16.36 7.51
CA ASN A 155 -2.66 -17.12 6.56
C ASN A 155 -3.02 -16.78 5.11
N LEU A 156 -4.31 -16.63 4.79
CA LEU A 156 -4.79 -16.16 3.50
C LEU A 156 -4.19 -14.78 3.16
N ASN A 157 -4.22 -13.85 4.12
CA ASN A 157 -3.59 -12.53 3.98
C ASN A 157 -2.10 -12.68 3.63
N ALA A 158 -1.38 -13.54 4.37
CA ALA A 158 0.04 -13.80 4.12
C ALA A 158 0.29 -14.32 2.70
N ILE A 159 -0.46 -15.33 2.25
CA ILE A 159 -0.31 -15.93 0.92
C ILE A 159 -0.57 -14.90 -0.18
N PHE A 160 -1.65 -14.12 -0.05
CA PHE A 160 -2.01 -13.10 -1.03
C PHE A 160 -0.95 -12.02 -1.16
N TYR A 161 -0.48 -11.46 -0.04
CA TYR A 161 0.54 -10.41 -0.07
C TYR A 161 1.91 -10.94 -0.49
N GLU A 162 2.26 -12.17 -0.15
CA GLU A 162 3.48 -12.83 -0.64
C GLU A 162 3.46 -13.01 -2.16
N HIS A 163 2.32 -13.41 -2.73
CA HIS A 163 2.18 -13.53 -4.18
C HIS A 163 2.19 -12.15 -4.86
N LEU A 164 1.40 -11.20 -4.35
CA LEU A 164 1.30 -9.85 -4.89
C LEU A 164 2.66 -9.15 -4.88
N THR A 165 3.43 -9.28 -3.80
CA THR A 165 4.78 -8.70 -3.72
C THR A 165 5.73 -9.29 -4.76
N ARG A 166 5.68 -10.60 -5.03
CA ARG A 166 6.49 -11.23 -6.09
C ARG A 166 6.11 -10.74 -7.48
N VAL A 167 4.82 -10.61 -7.76
CA VAL A 167 4.34 -10.12 -9.07
C VAL A 167 4.73 -8.65 -9.25
N LEU A 168 4.57 -7.82 -8.23
CA LEU A 168 5.01 -6.42 -8.28
C LEU A 168 6.53 -6.29 -8.42
N GLN A 169 7.32 -7.19 -7.83
CA GLN A 169 8.78 -7.18 -8.02
C GLN A 169 9.19 -7.37 -9.49
N THR A 170 8.45 -8.16 -10.27
CA THR A 170 8.77 -8.41 -11.68
C THR A 170 8.14 -7.38 -12.62
N SER A 171 6.94 -6.88 -12.32
CA SER A 171 6.18 -6.02 -13.24
C SER A 171 6.37 -4.51 -12.98
N LEU A 172 6.46 -4.07 -11.71
CA LEU A 172 6.33 -2.66 -11.34
C LEU A 172 7.39 -1.75 -11.98
N CYS A 173 8.61 -2.24 -12.15
CA CYS A 173 9.67 -1.49 -12.83
C CYS A 173 9.34 -1.23 -14.31
N GLY A 174 8.83 -2.25 -15.01
CA GLY A 174 8.40 -2.11 -16.41
C GLY A 174 7.22 -1.16 -16.55
N GLU A 175 6.24 -1.24 -15.64
CA GLU A 175 5.05 -0.37 -15.65
C GLU A 175 5.39 1.11 -15.45
N ILE A 176 6.37 1.42 -14.58
CA ILE A 176 6.85 2.78 -14.36
C ILE A 176 7.66 3.29 -15.56
N GLN A 177 8.49 2.44 -16.17
CA GLN A 177 9.22 2.80 -17.40
C GLN A 177 8.28 3.07 -18.57
N LEU A 178 7.17 2.33 -18.66
CA LEU A 178 6.10 2.57 -19.64
C LEU A 178 5.27 3.82 -19.33
N GLY A 179 5.46 4.45 -18.16
CA GLY A 179 4.74 5.66 -17.75
C GLY A 179 3.28 5.43 -17.37
N ARG A 180 2.85 4.18 -17.11
CA ARG A 180 1.44 3.89 -16.77
C ARG A 180 1.00 4.52 -15.44
N LEU A 181 1.92 4.65 -14.50
CA LEU A 181 1.72 5.31 -13.20
C LEU A 181 2.02 6.83 -13.25
N GLY A 182 2.19 7.41 -14.44
CA GLY A 182 2.45 8.84 -14.60
C GLY A 182 3.80 9.27 -14.02
N LYS A 183 3.82 10.45 -13.40
CA LYS A 183 5.04 11.04 -12.81
C LYS A 183 5.26 10.48 -11.42
N VAL A 184 6.19 9.53 -11.32
CA VAL A 184 6.52 8.85 -10.07
C VAL A 184 7.80 9.41 -9.47
N ASN A 185 7.76 9.81 -8.21
CA ASN A 185 8.91 10.26 -7.43
C ASN A 185 9.22 9.30 -6.27
N THR A 186 10.42 9.48 -5.70
CA THR A 186 10.84 8.73 -4.52
C THR A 186 10.06 9.20 -3.29
N GLY A 187 9.41 8.29 -2.56
CA GLY A 187 8.59 8.58 -1.39
C GLY A 187 7.09 8.68 -1.68
N ASP A 188 6.67 8.47 -2.93
CA ASP A 188 5.26 8.50 -3.30
C ASP A 188 4.51 7.26 -2.81
N PHE A 189 3.23 7.44 -2.52
CA PHE A 189 2.30 6.39 -2.11
C PHE A 189 1.26 6.15 -3.20
N PHE A 190 1.06 4.88 -3.53
CA PHE A 190 -0.01 4.43 -4.41
C PHE A 190 -0.98 3.58 -3.60
N ILE A 191 -2.27 3.88 -3.73
CA ILE A 191 -3.33 3.06 -3.18
C ILE A 191 -3.95 2.31 -4.35
N LEU A 192 -3.85 0.98 -4.31
CA LEU A 192 -4.54 0.09 -5.23
C LEU A 192 -5.84 -0.34 -4.56
N THR A 193 -6.95 -0.12 -5.23
CA THR A 193 -8.28 -0.54 -4.77
C THR A 193 -8.88 -1.52 -5.77
N SER A 194 -9.47 -2.59 -5.27
CA SER A 194 -10.11 -3.66 -6.05
C SER A 194 -11.27 -4.24 -5.25
N ASP A 195 -12.49 -3.75 -5.48
CA ASP A 195 -13.75 -4.13 -4.82
C ASP A 195 -13.71 -4.15 -3.28
N SER A 196 -13.12 -5.19 -2.70
CA SER A 196 -12.97 -5.42 -1.25
C SER A 196 -11.52 -5.42 -0.78
N LEU A 197 -10.56 -5.32 -1.69
CA LEU A 197 -9.13 -5.40 -1.43
C LEU A 197 -8.48 -4.06 -1.69
N ASN A 198 -7.81 -3.56 -0.67
CA ASN A 198 -7.04 -2.33 -0.76
C ASN A 198 -5.60 -2.62 -0.36
N CYS A 199 -4.67 -2.06 -1.11
CA CYS A 199 -3.25 -2.23 -0.87
C CYS A 199 -2.56 -0.88 -1.02
N MET A 200 -1.65 -0.56 -0.10
CA MET A 200 -0.83 0.63 -0.17
C MET A 200 0.60 0.24 -0.57
N ILE A 201 1.09 0.80 -1.68
CA ILE A 201 2.45 0.65 -2.16
C ILE A 201 3.19 1.95 -1.89
N HIS A 202 4.29 1.88 -1.15
CA HIS A 202 5.15 3.02 -0.86
C HIS A 202 6.50 2.84 -1.56
N LEU A 203 6.87 3.79 -2.42
CA LEU A 203 8.13 3.74 -3.15
C LEU A 203 9.26 4.33 -2.31
N ILE A 204 10.20 3.49 -1.89
CA ILE A 204 11.34 3.90 -1.07
C ILE A 204 12.45 4.48 -1.92
N GLU A 205 12.74 3.84 -3.05
CA GLU A 205 13.84 4.22 -3.93
C GLU A 205 13.54 3.84 -5.38
N ILE A 206 13.83 4.77 -6.28
CA ILE A 206 13.70 4.59 -7.72
C ILE A 206 15.07 4.88 -8.31
N GLY A 207 15.59 3.93 -9.08
CA GLY A 207 16.82 4.09 -9.85
C GLY A 207 16.61 3.68 -11.30
N ASN A 208 17.68 3.75 -12.08
CA ASN A 208 17.64 3.31 -13.47
C ASN A 208 17.57 1.78 -13.53
N GLY A 209 16.38 1.22 -13.78
CA GLY A 209 16.16 -0.22 -13.92
C GLY A 209 15.97 -0.98 -12.59
N PHE A 210 15.88 -0.29 -11.45
CA PHE A 210 15.52 -0.93 -10.18
C PHE A 210 14.58 -0.05 -9.36
N ILE A 211 13.70 -0.69 -8.60
CA ILE A 211 12.76 -0.02 -7.71
C ILE A 211 12.68 -0.78 -6.41
N THR A 212 12.77 -0.07 -5.30
CA THR A 212 12.53 -0.61 -3.97
C THR A 212 11.23 -0.04 -3.44
N PHE A 213 10.29 -0.92 -3.09
CA PHE A 213 9.00 -0.54 -2.55
C PHE A 213 8.70 -1.30 -1.27
N GLN A 214 7.80 -0.73 -0.47
CA GLN A 214 7.19 -1.37 0.69
C GLN A 214 5.71 -1.52 0.41
N LEU A 215 5.21 -2.75 0.55
CA LEU A 215 3.79 -3.06 0.40
C LEU A 215 3.15 -3.19 1.78
N ARG A 216 2.03 -2.51 1.97
CA ARG A 216 1.18 -2.66 3.15
C ARG A 216 -0.19 -3.15 2.70
N GLY A 217 -0.55 -4.28 3.26
CA GLY A 217 -1.86 -4.88 3.08
C GLY A 217 -2.91 -4.30 4.03
N LEU A 218 -4.15 -4.24 3.56
CA LEU A 218 -5.33 -4.12 4.41
C LEU A 218 -5.93 -5.53 4.59
N GLU A 219 -6.17 -5.93 5.83
CA GLU A 219 -6.65 -7.28 6.15
C GLU A 219 -7.98 -7.60 5.45
N PHE A 220 -8.15 -8.84 4.95
CA PHE A 220 -9.41 -9.33 4.35
C PHE A 220 -10.66 -9.13 5.24
N LYS A 221 -10.46 -9.00 6.56
CA LYS A 221 -11.49 -8.68 7.53
C LYS A 221 -11.04 -7.47 8.35
N GLY A 222 -11.45 -6.29 7.91
CA GLY A 222 -11.02 -5.04 8.54
C GLY A 222 -11.72 -4.75 9.86
N THR A 223 -11.12 -3.86 10.65
CA THR A 223 -11.81 -3.21 11.76
C THR A 223 -12.82 -2.18 11.24
N TYR A 224 -13.75 -1.73 12.09
CA TYR A 224 -14.71 -0.68 11.71
C TYR A 224 -14.03 0.60 11.20
N CYS A 225 -12.91 0.99 11.78
CA CYS A 225 -12.11 2.13 11.31
C CYS A 225 -11.58 1.89 9.89
N GLN A 226 -11.10 0.68 9.62
CA GLN A 226 -10.58 0.28 8.31
C GLN A 226 -11.68 0.27 7.25
N GLN A 227 -12.87 -0.23 7.59
CA GLN A 227 -14.01 -0.21 6.68
C GLN A 227 -14.45 1.22 6.36
N ARG A 228 -14.43 2.12 7.36
CA ARG A 228 -14.71 3.54 7.15
C ARG A 228 -13.66 4.24 6.26
N GLU A 229 -12.39 3.85 6.38
CA GLU A 229 -11.32 4.33 5.49
C GLU A 229 -11.51 3.82 4.06
N VAL A 230 -11.84 2.54 3.88
CA VAL A 230 -12.14 1.95 2.57
C VAL A 230 -13.33 2.65 1.94
N GLU A 231 -14.44 2.80 2.67
CA GLU A 231 -15.64 3.47 2.22
C GLU A 231 -15.37 4.92 1.81
N ALA A 232 -14.52 5.65 2.54
CA ALA A 232 -14.13 7.01 2.18
C ALA A 232 -13.29 7.11 0.90
N ILE A 233 -12.55 6.05 0.53
CA ILE A 233 -11.78 5.98 -0.71
C ILE A 233 -12.66 5.55 -1.89
N THR A 234 -13.58 4.61 -1.66
CA THR A 234 -14.51 4.10 -2.69
C THR A 234 -15.77 4.93 -2.87
N GLU A 235 -16.10 5.85 -1.95
CA GLU A 235 -17.24 6.75 -2.14
C GLU A 235 -16.97 7.62 -3.37
N ASP A 236 -17.73 7.36 -4.43
CA ASP A 236 -17.61 8.10 -5.68
C ASP A 236 -17.70 9.60 -5.41
N ILE A 237 -16.69 10.33 -5.89
CA ILE A 237 -16.64 11.80 -5.91
C ILE A 237 -17.80 12.38 -6.78
N ASP A 238 -18.62 11.52 -7.38
CA ASP A 238 -19.74 11.85 -8.26
C ASP A 238 -20.95 12.49 -7.58
N LYS A 239 -20.94 12.72 -6.27
CA LYS A 239 -21.91 13.62 -5.64
C LYS A 239 -21.52 15.08 -5.95
N ASN A 240 -21.74 15.48 -7.21
CA ASN A 240 -21.90 16.87 -7.65
C ASN A 240 -23.11 17.50 -6.94
N ARG A 241 -23.03 17.69 -5.62
CA ARG A 241 -23.95 18.60 -4.91
C ARG A 241 -23.56 20.00 -5.35
N GLY A 242 -24.35 20.57 -6.28
CA GLY A 242 -24.16 21.92 -6.74
C GLY A 242 -23.99 22.90 -5.57
N LEU A 243 -23.16 23.92 -5.77
CA LEU A 243 -23.15 25.08 -4.91
C LEU A 243 -24.49 25.79 -5.11
N CYS A 244 -25.33 25.83 -4.06
CA CYS A 244 -26.56 26.62 -3.96
C CYS A 244 -27.25 26.93 -5.31
N CYS A 245 -28.15 26.03 -5.75
CA CYS A 245 -29.17 26.28 -6.78
C CYS A 245 -28.70 26.65 -8.21
N CYS A 246 -27.41 26.73 -8.49
CA CYS A 246 -26.89 27.12 -9.80
C CYS A 246 -26.04 25.99 -10.41
N GLU A 247 -26.59 25.28 -11.40
CA GLU A 247 -25.79 24.44 -12.29
C GLU A 247 -25.01 25.36 -13.25
N ALA A 248 -23.81 25.77 -12.84
CA ALA A 248 -22.88 26.42 -13.76
C ALA A 248 -22.63 25.46 -14.94
N GLY A 249 -22.94 25.93 -16.16
CA GLY A 249 -22.84 25.15 -17.39
C GLY A 249 -21.48 24.47 -17.55
N ARG A 250 -21.50 23.24 -18.09
CA ARG A 250 -20.30 22.43 -18.31
C ARG A 250 -19.72 22.74 -19.69
N PHE A 251 -18.45 23.15 -19.75
CA PHE A 251 -17.72 23.12 -21.01
C PHE A 251 -17.33 21.67 -21.34
N PRO A 252 -17.44 21.22 -22.61
CA PRO A 252 -17.04 19.87 -22.99
C PRO A 252 -15.56 19.65 -22.66
N HIS A 253 -15.24 18.46 -22.13
CA HIS A 253 -13.90 18.08 -21.65
C HIS A 253 -13.34 18.87 -20.46
N MET A 254 -14.14 19.70 -19.78
CA MET A 254 -13.74 20.37 -18.54
C MET A 254 -14.53 19.82 -17.35
N LEU A 255 -13.84 19.69 -16.21
CA LEU A 255 -14.49 19.43 -14.94
C LEU A 255 -15.41 20.61 -14.58
N SER A 256 -16.52 20.32 -13.90
CA SER A 256 -17.37 21.36 -13.33
C SER A 256 -16.55 22.19 -12.33
N LEU A 257 -16.88 23.48 -12.13
CA LEU A 257 -16.17 24.32 -11.16
C LEU A 257 -16.18 23.69 -9.75
N ASN A 258 -17.28 23.02 -9.40
CA ASN A 258 -17.40 22.32 -8.13
C ASN A 258 -16.49 21.08 -8.08
N ALA A 259 -16.46 20.25 -9.13
CA ALA A 259 -15.57 19.10 -9.19
C ALA A 259 -14.09 19.53 -9.18
N ALA A 260 -13.73 20.60 -9.88
CA ALA A 260 -12.38 21.17 -9.86
C ALA A 260 -12.01 21.71 -8.47
N PHE A 261 -12.94 22.39 -7.79
CA PHE A 261 -12.74 22.89 -6.43
C PHE A 261 -12.57 21.75 -5.44
N THR A 262 -13.43 20.72 -5.51
CA THR A 262 -13.35 19.53 -4.67
C THR A 262 -12.05 18.77 -4.91
N GLN A 263 -11.66 18.53 -6.17
CA GLN A 263 -10.42 17.84 -6.51
C GLN A 263 -9.18 18.59 -6.03
N ARG A 264 -9.18 19.93 -6.10
CA ARG A 264 -8.08 20.74 -5.56
C ARG A 264 -7.87 20.53 -4.06
N TRP A 265 -8.93 20.11 -3.40
CA TRP A 265 -9.02 19.93 -1.97
C TRP A 265 -8.91 18.46 -1.52
N LEU A 266 -8.78 17.51 -2.44
CA LEU A 266 -8.50 16.12 -2.09
C LEU A 266 -7.01 15.94 -1.77
N ALA A 267 -6.72 15.09 -0.79
CA ALA A 267 -5.35 14.70 -0.45
C ALA A 267 -4.78 13.62 -1.40
N TRP A 268 -5.63 13.07 -2.28
CA TRP A 268 -5.30 11.99 -3.21
C TRP A 268 -5.88 12.31 -4.59
N GLU A 269 -5.29 11.70 -5.62
CA GLU A 269 -5.69 11.84 -7.01
C GLU A 269 -5.73 10.47 -7.69
N VAL A 270 -6.71 10.26 -8.57
CA VAL A 270 -6.80 9.05 -9.37
C VAL A 270 -5.80 9.14 -10.53
N ILE A 271 -4.73 8.35 -10.45
CA ILE A 271 -3.69 8.30 -11.49
C ILE A 271 -4.08 7.34 -12.62
N CYS A 272 -4.66 6.19 -12.27
CA CYS A 272 -5.02 5.15 -13.22
C CYS A 272 -6.36 4.50 -12.82
N LEU A 273 -7.27 4.37 -13.78
CA LEU A 273 -8.56 3.70 -13.56
C LEU A 273 -8.47 2.18 -13.59
N LYS A 274 -7.50 1.62 -14.33
CA LYS A 274 -7.35 0.18 -14.51
C LYS A 274 -5.88 -0.22 -14.46
N PHE A 275 -5.48 -0.75 -13.31
CA PHE A 275 -4.17 -1.35 -13.12
C PHE A 275 -4.35 -2.87 -12.99
N VAL A 276 -3.89 -3.62 -14.00
CA VAL A 276 -4.03 -5.08 -14.03
C VAL A 276 -2.77 -5.71 -13.44
N VAL A 277 -2.96 -6.49 -12.39
CA VAL A 277 -1.90 -7.28 -11.76
C VAL A 277 -2.38 -8.71 -11.66
N ASP A 278 -1.52 -9.67 -12.03
CA ASP A 278 -1.81 -11.08 -11.84
C ASP A 278 -1.86 -11.36 -10.33
N GLY A 279 -3.07 -11.68 -9.86
CA GLY A 279 -3.36 -11.88 -8.44
C GLY A 279 -3.62 -13.35 -8.12
N TYR A 280 -3.43 -13.70 -6.85
CA TYR A 280 -3.82 -15.01 -6.35
C TYR A 280 -5.34 -15.09 -6.13
N SER A 281 -5.98 -16.11 -6.69
CA SER A 281 -7.42 -16.34 -6.50
C SER A 281 -7.68 -17.07 -5.18
N ILE A 282 -8.28 -16.37 -4.22
CA ILE A 282 -8.65 -16.93 -2.89
C ILE A 282 -9.58 -18.15 -3.02
N LYS A 283 -10.32 -18.26 -4.13
CA LYS A 283 -11.22 -19.39 -4.39
C LYS A 283 -10.47 -20.71 -4.61
N GLU A 284 -9.22 -20.65 -5.08
CA GLU A 284 -8.40 -21.84 -5.32
C GLU A 284 -7.88 -22.46 -4.00
N ASN A 285 -7.62 -21.67 -2.95
CA ASN A 285 -7.11 -22.21 -1.69
C ASN A 285 -8.12 -23.13 -0.99
N LYS A 286 -9.41 -22.73 -0.99
CA LYS A 286 -10.50 -23.53 -0.42
C LYS A 286 -10.63 -24.90 -1.11
N PHE A 287 -10.25 -24.99 -2.38
CA PHE A 287 -10.24 -26.25 -3.11
C PHE A 287 -9.06 -27.14 -2.68
N ASN A 288 -7.87 -26.59 -2.47
CA ASN A 288 -6.73 -27.38 -2.02
C ASN A 288 -6.89 -27.91 -0.59
N GLU A 289 -7.44 -27.12 0.33
CA GLU A 289 -7.70 -27.58 1.71
C GLU A 289 -8.72 -28.73 1.75
N THR A 290 -9.76 -28.66 0.91
CA THR A 290 -10.78 -29.72 0.81
C THR A 290 -10.23 -31.00 0.16
N VAL A 291 -9.36 -30.88 -0.84
CA VAL A 291 -8.69 -32.02 -1.50
C VAL A 291 -7.66 -32.68 -0.57
N VAL A 292 -6.86 -31.91 0.17
CA VAL A 292 -5.88 -32.46 1.12
C VAL A 292 -6.57 -33.17 2.28
N GLY A 293 -7.69 -32.62 2.77
CA GLY A 293 -8.53 -33.30 3.76
C GLY A 293 -9.07 -34.65 3.25
N TYR A 294 -9.41 -34.74 1.96
CA TYR A 294 -9.85 -35.98 1.33
C TYR A 294 -8.72 -37.03 1.24
N ASP A 295 -7.52 -36.63 0.80
CA ASP A 295 -6.37 -37.53 0.70
C ASP A 295 -5.88 -38.02 2.06
N LEU A 296 -5.88 -37.15 3.08
CA LEU A 296 -5.57 -37.53 4.46
C LEU A 296 -6.61 -38.51 5.03
N ARG A 297 -7.91 -38.26 4.80
CA ARG A 297 -8.98 -39.20 5.20
C ARG A 297 -8.82 -40.55 4.51
N LYS A 298 -8.53 -40.57 3.20
CA LYS A 298 -8.28 -41.79 2.44
C LYS A 298 -7.07 -42.57 2.97
N ARG A 299 -5.99 -41.87 3.33
CA ARG A 299 -4.78 -42.47 3.90
C ARG A 299 -4.98 -42.97 5.33
N LEU A 300 -5.73 -42.23 6.15
CA LEU A 300 -6.14 -42.65 7.50
C LEU A 300 -7.03 -43.89 7.45
N ILE A 301 -8.05 -43.91 6.57
CA ILE A 301 -8.90 -45.08 6.35
C ILE A 301 -8.06 -46.28 5.89
N SER A 302 -7.13 -46.08 4.95
CA SER A 302 -6.22 -47.15 4.52
C SER A 302 -5.34 -47.67 5.66
N LEU A 303 -4.82 -46.79 6.51
CA LEU A 303 -4.04 -47.16 7.69
C LEU A 303 -4.89 -47.87 8.75
N MET A 304 -6.13 -47.42 9.00
CA MET A 304 -7.07 -48.06 9.92
C MET A 304 -7.46 -49.46 9.43
N ILE A 305 -7.70 -49.63 8.13
CA ILE A 305 -7.97 -50.95 7.53
C ILE A 305 -6.76 -51.87 7.69
N LYS A 306 -5.55 -51.39 7.39
CA LYS A 306 -4.31 -52.16 7.59
C LYS A 306 -4.08 -52.53 9.05
N LEU A 307 -4.36 -51.59 9.97
CA LEU A 307 -4.26 -51.79 11.41
C LEU A 307 -5.29 -52.84 11.87
N PHE A 308 -6.54 -52.75 11.43
CA PHE A 308 -7.59 -53.73 11.73
C PHE A 308 -7.19 -55.14 11.30
N PHE A 309 -6.67 -55.31 10.08
CA PHE A 309 -6.17 -56.61 9.62
C PHE A 309 -4.92 -57.10 10.38
N MET A 310 -4.06 -56.21 10.88
CA MET A 310 -2.91 -56.60 11.72
C MET A 310 -3.28 -56.94 13.17
N LEU A 311 -4.28 -56.26 13.75
CA LEU A 311 -4.73 -56.43 15.13
C LEU A 311 -5.76 -57.54 15.31
N LEU A 312 -6.39 -58.02 14.24
CA LEU A 312 -7.15 -59.26 14.25
C LEU A 312 -6.19 -60.40 14.62
N PRO A 313 -6.35 -61.01 15.82
CA PRO A 313 -5.50 -62.12 16.21
C PRO A 313 -5.67 -63.22 15.15
N SER A 314 -4.56 -63.81 14.74
CA SER A 314 -4.51 -64.96 13.85
C SER A 314 -5.27 -66.15 14.45
N THR A 315 -6.59 -66.09 14.40
CA THR A 315 -7.44 -67.25 14.58
C THR A 315 -7.32 -68.04 13.29
N THR A 316 -6.96 -69.30 13.47
CA THR A 316 -6.48 -70.26 12.46
C THR A 316 -7.44 -70.54 11.29
N ASN A 317 -8.60 -69.87 11.23
CA ASN A 317 -9.62 -70.05 10.21
C ASN A 317 -9.61 -68.97 9.10
N PHE A 318 -8.77 -67.93 9.18
CA PHE A 318 -8.76 -66.85 8.18
C PHE A 318 -7.89 -67.11 6.94
N LYS A 319 -7.00 -68.11 6.97
CA LYS A 319 -6.13 -68.47 5.82
C LYS A 319 -6.91 -69.06 4.62
N GLN A 320 -8.11 -69.59 4.83
CA GLN A 320 -8.94 -70.14 3.75
C GLN A 320 -9.77 -69.06 3.03
N ILE A 321 -10.10 -67.97 3.71
CA ILE A 321 -10.93 -66.88 3.15
C ILE A 321 -10.07 -65.89 2.35
N THR A 322 -8.81 -65.65 2.77
CA THR A 322 -7.90 -64.74 2.06
C THR A 322 -7.38 -65.29 0.74
N SER A 323 -7.27 -66.62 0.55
CA SER A 323 -6.89 -67.19 -0.76
C SER A 323 -8.03 -67.17 -1.78
N GLN A 324 -9.29 -67.21 -1.34
CA GLN A 324 -10.46 -67.09 -2.22
C GLN A 324 -10.76 -65.64 -2.61
N ALA A 325 -10.49 -64.67 -1.74
CA ALA A 325 -10.71 -63.25 -2.03
C ALA A 325 -9.66 -62.66 -2.98
N SER A 326 -8.39 -63.08 -2.88
CA SER A 326 -7.32 -62.63 -3.79
C SER A 326 -7.55 -63.10 -5.23
N HIS A 327 -8.08 -64.31 -5.43
CA HIS A 327 -8.40 -64.83 -6.77
C HIS A 327 -9.60 -64.14 -7.43
N ARG A 328 -10.54 -63.59 -6.66
CA ARG A 328 -11.71 -62.87 -7.20
C ARG A 328 -11.42 -61.40 -7.53
N CYS A 329 -10.57 -60.73 -6.77
CA CYS A 329 -10.20 -59.33 -7.08
C CYS A 329 -9.26 -59.20 -8.28
N VAL A 330 -8.39 -60.17 -8.54
CA VAL A 330 -7.50 -60.11 -9.73
C VAL A 330 -8.29 -60.30 -11.03
N ASN A 331 -9.40 -61.06 -11.01
CA ASN A 331 -10.24 -61.26 -12.19
C ASN A 331 -11.28 -60.16 -12.44
N ALA A 332 -11.43 -59.19 -11.53
CA ALA A 332 -12.32 -58.04 -11.70
C ALA A 332 -11.55 -56.77 -12.15
N ALA A 333 -10.23 -56.86 -12.30
CA ALA A 333 -9.34 -55.77 -12.70
C ALA A 333 -8.64 -56.04 -14.05
N LEU A 334 -9.24 -56.90 -14.89
CA LEU A 334 -8.97 -57.02 -16.32
C LEU A 334 -10.19 -56.53 -17.12
#